data_AF-A0AAE2VD50-F1
#
_entry.id   AF-A0AAE2VD50-F1
#
_cell.length_a   1.000
_cell.length_b   1.000
_cell.length_c   1.000
_cell.angle_alpha   90.00
_cell.angle_beta   90.00
_cell.angle_gamma   90.00
#
_symmetry.space_group_name_H-M   'P 1'
#
loop_
_entity.id
_entity.type
_entity.pdbx_description
1 polymer ?
#
loop_
_entity_poly.entity_id
_entity_poly.type
_entity_poly.pdbx_seq_one_letter_code
_entity_poly.pdbx_strand_id
1 'polypeptide(L)'
;MTKWIVHGIIFLIVAGVVTATFVNTDPQDDTSAVYQLPALMLAGVYAGILFIMYVLPAITDRATHMVLDSNEMVEADPLHDARAAYARGDYEDAIEVYRSVMDDDPYNRLPWVEVAKIQHDNLEDPDAAILTLRAALESHEWPVNDAAYFMSRLSEIYIEDKEDTASGISILQQMIELFPETRHSANATHKLREMGAM
;
A
#
# COMPACT_ATOMS: atom_id res chain seq x y z
N MET A 1 24.49 1.18 30.35
CA MET A 1 25.52 2.07 30.95
C MET A 1 26.91 1.42 31.06
N THR A 2 27.06 0.11 30.83
CA THR A 2 28.30 -0.65 31.07
C THR A 2 29.26 -0.77 29.87
N LYS A 3 28.77 -0.78 28.62
CA LYS A 3 29.62 -1.02 27.43
C LYS A 3 30.64 0.10 27.16
N TRP A 4 30.24 1.35 27.32
CA TRP A 4 31.11 2.52 27.13
C TRP A 4 32.26 2.56 28.15
N ILE A 5 31.99 2.14 29.39
CA ILE A 5 33.00 2.06 30.45
C ILE A 5 34.01 0.96 30.12
N VAL A 6 33.55 -0.20 29.63
CA VAL A 6 34.42 -1.31 29.23
C VAL A 6 35.34 -0.93 28.08
N HIS A 7 34.83 -0.28 27.02
CA HIS A 7 35.68 0.20 25.92
C HIS A 7 36.61 1.35 26.35
N GLY A 8 36.18 2.18 27.30
CA GLY A 8 37.06 3.18 27.91
C GLY A 8 38.25 2.55 28.64
N ILE A 9 38.01 1.50 29.42
CA ILE A 9 39.06 0.77 30.14
C ILE A 9 40.00 0.06 29.15
N ILE A 10 39.46 -0.62 28.14
CA ILE A 10 40.27 -1.31 27.12
C ILE A 10 41.11 -0.30 26.32
N PHE A 11 40.54 0.86 25.99
CA PHE A 11 41.29 1.93 25.32
C PHE A 11 42.48 2.40 26.17
N LEU A 12 42.28 2.62 27.47
CA LEU A 12 43.37 3.02 28.38
C LEU A 12 44.47 1.96 28.45
N ILE A 13 44.11 0.66 28.41
CA ILE A 13 45.08 -0.44 28.39
C ILE A 13 45.87 -0.44 27.08
N VAL A 14 45.19 -0.37 25.93
CA VAL A 14 45.84 -0.36 24.61
C VAL A 14 46.73 0.88 24.45
N ALA A 15 46.24 2.06 24.82
CA ALA A 15 47.02 3.29 24.80
C ALA A 15 48.22 3.21 25.74
N GLY A 16 48.05 2.67 26.94
CA GLY A 16 49.12 2.47 27.91
C GLY A 16 50.21 1.52 27.39
N VAL A 17 49.83 0.41 26.74
CA VAL A 17 50.78 -0.52 26.10
C VAL A 17 51.55 0.17 24.98
N VAL A 18 50.87 0.90 24.10
CA VAL A 18 51.53 1.64 23.01
C VAL A 18 52.49 2.69 23.58
N THR A 19 52.03 3.55 24.49
CA THR A 19 52.89 4.58 25.10
C THR A 19 54.08 3.96 25.83
N ALA A 20 53.88 2.89 26.60
CA ALA A 20 54.96 2.19 27.29
C ALA A 20 55.96 1.59 26.31
N THR A 21 55.52 1.02 25.19
CA THR A 21 56.45 0.51 24.17
C THR A 21 57.28 1.63 23.55
N PHE A 22 56.68 2.76 23.16
CA PHE A 22 57.40 3.86 22.53
C PHE A 22 58.31 4.64 23.49
N VAL A 23 57.95 4.72 24.78
CA VAL A 23 58.78 5.39 25.80
C VAL A 23 59.97 4.54 26.22
N ASN A 24 59.83 3.21 26.23
CA ASN A 24 60.87 2.30 26.71
C ASN A 24 61.79 1.74 25.60
N THR A 25 61.53 2.04 24.33
CA THR A 25 62.41 1.66 23.21
C THR A 25 63.29 2.83 22.80
N ASP A 26 64.61 2.61 22.67
CA ASP A 26 65.53 3.59 22.10
C ASP A 26 65.31 3.69 20.57
N PRO A 27 65.06 4.88 20.01
CA PRO A 27 64.92 5.07 18.57
C PRO A 27 66.13 4.66 17.74
N GLN A 28 67.33 4.56 18.34
CA GLN A 28 68.57 4.15 17.66
C GLN A 28 68.86 2.64 17.80
N ASP A 29 68.03 1.88 18.52
CA ASP A 29 68.16 0.44 18.67
C ASP A 29 67.41 -0.29 17.54
N ASP A 30 68.16 -1.05 16.73
CA ASP A 30 67.64 -1.84 15.61
C ASP A 30 66.62 -2.92 16.04
N THR A 31 66.56 -3.25 17.34
CA THR A 31 65.59 -4.23 17.88
C THR A 31 64.27 -3.60 18.33
N SER A 32 64.16 -2.27 18.36
CA SER A 32 62.95 -1.54 18.79
C SER A 32 61.69 -1.93 18.02
N ALA A 33 61.84 -2.22 16.72
CA ALA A 33 60.76 -2.66 15.84
C ALA A 33 60.06 -3.95 16.31
N VAL A 34 60.79 -4.84 17.00
CA VAL A 34 60.26 -6.11 17.52
C VAL A 34 59.14 -5.88 18.55
N TYR A 35 59.23 -4.78 19.31
CA TYR A 35 58.26 -4.43 20.35
C TYR A 35 57.19 -3.45 19.87
N GLN A 36 57.54 -2.55 18.94
CA GLN A 36 56.61 -1.53 18.42
C GLN A 36 55.58 -2.13 17.44
N LEU A 37 55.98 -3.07 16.58
CA LEU A 37 55.08 -3.66 15.57
C LEU A 37 53.88 -4.39 16.20
N PRO A 38 54.04 -5.26 17.21
CA PRO A 38 52.89 -5.90 17.86
C PRO A 38 51.98 -4.90 18.59
N ALA A 39 52.54 -3.86 19.21
CA ALA A 39 51.76 -2.82 19.89
C ALA A 39 50.91 -2.00 18.91
N LEU A 40 51.47 -1.65 17.75
CA LEU A 40 50.74 -0.98 16.68
C LEU A 40 49.68 -1.89 16.05
N MET A 41 49.97 -3.18 15.88
CA MET A 41 48.99 -4.16 15.41
C MET A 41 47.80 -4.28 16.37
N LEU A 42 48.06 -4.33 17.68
CA LEU A 42 47.02 -4.35 18.72
C LEU A 42 46.16 -3.08 18.65
N ALA A 43 46.78 -1.91 18.52
CA ALA A 43 46.08 -0.64 18.37
C ALA A 43 45.23 -0.61 17.08
N GLY A 44 45.76 -1.10 15.97
CA GLY A 44 45.05 -1.19 14.69
C GLY A 44 43.84 -2.11 14.76
N VAL A 45 43.97 -3.30 15.35
CA VAL A 45 42.86 -4.23 15.56
C VAL A 45 41.79 -3.60 16.43
N TYR A 46 42.17 -2.95 17.53
CA TYR A 46 41.22 -2.29 18.42
C TYR A 46 40.47 -1.16 17.71
N ALA A 47 41.17 -0.32 16.95
CA ALA A 47 40.56 0.74 16.15
C ALA A 47 39.59 0.18 15.09
N GLY A 48 39.95 -0.93 14.44
CA GLY A 48 39.08 -1.63 13.48
C GLY A 48 37.80 -2.15 14.13
N ILE A 49 37.88 -2.72 15.33
CA ILE A 49 36.69 -3.19 16.08
C ILE A 49 35.78 -2.01 16.43
N LEU A 50 36.33 -0.89 16.90
CA LEU A 50 35.54 0.32 17.19
C LEU A 50 34.88 0.87 15.92
N PHE A 51 35.58 0.86 14.78
CA PHE A 51 35.02 1.27 13.51
C PHE A 51 33.78 0.43 13.12
N ILE A 52 33.89 -0.90 13.21
CA ILE A 52 32.78 -1.82 12.91
C ILE A 52 31.62 -1.64 13.90
N MET A 53 31.90 -1.38 15.17
CA MET A 53 30.87 -1.28 16.20
C MET A 53 30.13 0.06 16.21
N TYR A 54 30.80 1.16 15.84
CA TYR A 54 30.27 2.50 16.01
C TYR A 54 30.10 3.29 14.72
N VAL A 55 31.04 3.15 13.77
CA VAL A 55 31.04 3.96 12.55
C VAL A 55 30.23 3.27 11.46
N LEU A 56 30.45 1.97 11.25
CA LEU A 56 29.74 1.20 10.23
C LEU A 56 28.21 1.24 10.44
N PRO A 57 27.65 1.03 11.65
CA PRO A 57 26.20 1.09 11.85
C PRO A 57 25.66 2.50 11.61
N ALA A 58 26.38 3.55 12.01
CA ALA A 58 25.95 4.92 11.78
C ALA A 58 25.89 5.31 10.30
N ILE A 59 26.74 4.71 9.45
CA ILE A 59 26.70 4.87 8.00
C ILE A 59 25.55 4.03 7.42
N THR A 60 25.43 2.78 7.85
CA THR A 60 24.37 1.87 7.39
C THR A 60 22.99 2.42 7.72
N ASP A 61 22.74 2.85 8.96
CA ASP A 61 21.45 3.41 9.37
C ASP A 61 21.07 4.61 8.50
N ARG A 62 22.01 5.53 8.21
CA ARG A 62 21.75 6.67 7.33
C ARG A 62 21.46 6.27 5.88
N ALA A 63 22.22 5.32 5.33
CA ALA A 63 22.01 4.83 3.97
C ALA A 63 20.69 4.06 3.85
N THR A 64 20.37 3.24 4.84
CA THR A 64 19.12 2.49 4.95
C THR A 64 17.93 3.43 5.07
N HIS A 65 18.00 4.46 5.92
CA HIS A 65 16.94 5.47 6.01
C HIS A 65 16.77 6.24 4.70
N MET A 66 17.84 6.67 4.03
CA MET A 66 17.72 7.37 2.74
C MET A 66 17.10 6.49 1.64
N VAL A 67 17.43 5.20 1.60
CA VAL A 67 16.88 4.26 0.59
C VAL A 67 15.44 3.85 0.91
N LEU A 68 15.10 3.59 2.18
CA LEU A 68 13.73 3.27 2.56
C LEU A 68 12.79 4.48 2.41
N ASP A 69 13.21 5.67 2.86
CA ASP A 69 12.43 6.91 2.77
C ASP A 69 12.24 7.34 1.30
N SER A 70 13.21 7.05 0.42
CA SER A 70 13.07 7.27 -1.03
C SER A 70 12.10 6.30 -1.73
N ASN A 71 11.80 5.14 -1.12
CA ASN A 71 10.81 4.18 -1.62
C ASN A 71 9.42 4.36 -0.99
N GLU A 72 9.25 5.34 -0.09
CA GLU A 72 7.98 5.67 0.55
C GLU A 72 7.24 6.82 -0.16
N MET A 73 7.55 7.06 -1.44
CA MET A 73 6.57 7.59 -2.40
C MET A 73 5.76 6.43 -2.98
N VAL A 74 5.12 5.64 -2.11
CA VAL A 74 3.97 4.86 -2.53
C VAL A 74 2.92 5.91 -2.85
N GLU A 75 2.54 6.05 -4.11
CA GLU A 75 1.30 6.73 -4.46
C GLU A 75 0.22 6.06 -3.61
N ALA A 76 -0.20 6.75 -2.55
CA ALA A 76 -1.08 6.17 -1.55
C ALA A 76 -2.34 5.73 -2.30
N ASP A 77 -2.60 4.42 -2.33
CA ASP A 77 -3.78 3.87 -2.98
C ASP A 77 -4.99 4.63 -2.40
N PRO A 78 -5.70 5.45 -3.19
CA PRO A 78 -6.74 6.33 -2.68
C PRO A 78 -7.90 5.54 -2.04
N LEU A 79 -7.99 4.24 -2.34
CA LEU A 79 -8.99 3.34 -1.78
C LEU A 79 -8.53 2.64 -0.49
N HIS A 80 -7.30 2.86 -0.01
CA HIS A 80 -6.75 2.18 1.17
C HIS A 80 -7.62 2.40 2.41
N ASP A 81 -7.92 3.67 2.71
CA ASP A 81 -8.70 4.04 3.90
C ASP A 81 -10.15 3.55 3.81
N ALA A 82 -10.74 3.60 2.62
CA ALA A 82 -12.08 3.08 2.37
C ALA A 82 -12.15 1.56 2.62
N ARG A 83 -11.16 0.80 2.13
CA ARG A 83 -11.06 -0.65 2.38
C ARG A 83 -10.79 -0.97 3.85
N ALA A 84 -9.99 -0.15 4.52
CA ALA A 84 -9.72 -0.30 5.95
C ALA A 84 -10.98 -0.07 6.79
N ALA A 85 -11.78 0.96 6.46
CA ALA A 85 -13.08 1.21 7.08
C ALA A 85 -14.08 0.07 6.81
N TYR A 86 -14.20 -0.37 5.56
CA TYR A 86 -15.03 -1.52 5.18
C TYR A 86 -14.68 -2.78 5.98
N ALA A 87 -13.38 -3.08 6.14
CA ALA A 87 -12.91 -4.25 6.87
C ALA A 87 -13.23 -4.19 8.38
N ARG A 88 -13.42 -3.01 8.95
CA ARG A 88 -13.88 -2.82 10.34
C ARG A 88 -15.39 -2.88 10.50
N GLY A 89 -16.14 -2.87 9.39
CA GLY A 89 -17.59 -2.74 9.39
C GLY A 89 -18.07 -1.28 9.49
N ASP A 90 -17.15 -0.31 9.37
CA ASP A 90 -17.46 1.11 9.36
C ASP A 90 -17.93 1.51 7.95
N TYR A 91 -19.12 1.04 7.56
CA TYR A 91 -19.61 1.12 6.18
C TYR A 91 -19.90 2.54 5.73
N GLU A 92 -20.47 3.37 6.60
CA GLU A 92 -20.72 4.78 6.33
C GLU A 92 -19.42 5.56 6.12
N ASP A 93 -18.41 5.31 6.96
CA ASP A 93 -17.07 5.90 6.82
C ASP A 93 -16.40 5.45 5.51
N ALA A 94 -16.54 4.16 5.16
CA ALA A 94 -16.04 3.64 3.89
C ALA A 94 -16.69 4.35 2.70
N ILE A 95 -18.00 4.57 2.75
CA ILE A 95 -18.74 5.30 1.69
C ILE A 95 -18.26 6.75 1.60
N GLU A 96 -18.00 7.44 2.72
CA GLU A 96 -17.49 8.80 2.71
C GLU A 96 -16.13 8.89 2.00
N VAL A 97 -15.20 7.99 2.32
CA VAL A 97 -13.91 7.93 1.63
C VAL A 97 -14.08 7.61 0.15
N TYR A 98 -14.90 6.63 -0.22
CA TYR A 98 -15.15 6.33 -1.63
C TYR A 98 -15.73 7.53 -2.38
N ARG A 99 -16.64 8.30 -1.77
CA ARG A 99 -17.17 9.53 -2.38
C ARG A 99 -16.08 10.59 -2.61
N SER A 100 -15.17 10.78 -1.67
CA SER A 100 -14.01 11.66 -1.89
C SER A 100 -13.20 11.22 -3.10
N VAL A 101 -12.98 9.91 -3.28
CA VAL A 101 -12.25 9.40 -4.45
C VAL A 101 -13.06 9.55 -5.74
N MET A 102 -14.39 9.46 -5.71
CA MET A 102 -15.24 9.78 -6.87
C MET A 102 -15.08 11.25 -7.29
N ASP A 103 -14.99 12.17 -6.32
CA ASP A 103 -14.84 13.59 -6.60
C ASP A 103 -13.46 13.90 -7.19
N ASP A 104 -12.42 13.22 -6.71
CA ASP A 104 -11.03 13.39 -7.17
C ASP A 104 -10.75 12.72 -8.52
N ASP A 105 -11.29 11.51 -8.74
CA ASP A 105 -11.20 10.77 -10.00
C ASP A 105 -12.58 10.23 -10.42
N PRO A 106 -13.40 11.06 -11.08
CA PRO A 106 -14.76 10.67 -11.49
C PRO A 106 -14.80 9.48 -12.44
N TYR A 107 -13.73 9.24 -13.21
CA TYR A 107 -13.63 8.15 -14.20
C TYR A 107 -13.18 6.83 -13.57
N ASN A 108 -12.82 6.82 -12.28
CA ASN A 108 -12.59 5.59 -11.55
C ASN A 108 -13.92 4.92 -11.22
N ARG A 109 -14.24 3.82 -11.90
CA ARG A 109 -15.48 3.08 -11.64
C ARG A 109 -15.52 2.46 -10.24
N LEU A 110 -14.36 2.16 -9.63
CA LEU A 110 -14.28 1.30 -8.44
C LEU A 110 -15.07 1.90 -7.26
N PRO A 111 -14.89 3.18 -6.87
CA PRO A 111 -15.72 3.79 -5.85
C PRO A 111 -17.23 3.63 -6.08
N TRP A 112 -17.72 3.82 -7.32
CA TRP A 112 -19.15 3.72 -7.64
C TRP A 112 -19.68 2.32 -7.39
N VAL A 113 -18.91 1.31 -7.81
CA VAL A 113 -19.23 -0.10 -7.58
C VAL A 113 -19.24 -0.44 -6.09
N GLU A 114 -18.20 -0.04 -5.35
CA GLU A 114 -18.08 -0.38 -3.94
C GLU A 114 -19.13 0.31 -3.07
N VAL A 115 -19.48 1.57 -3.35
CA VAL A 115 -20.57 2.26 -2.63
C VAL A 115 -21.91 1.58 -2.87
N ALA A 116 -22.25 1.29 -4.14
CA ALA A 116 -23.50 0.60 -4.46
C ALA A 116 -23.56 -0.79 -3.81
N LYS A 117 -22.44 -1.50 -3.78
CA LYS A 117 -22.32 -2.81 -3.12
C LYS A 117 -22.48 -2.72 -1.61
N ILE A 118 -21.84 -1.76 -0.95
CA ILE A 118 -21.99 -1.55 0.50
C ILE A 118 -23.43 -1.22 0.84
N GLN A 119 -24.06 -0.29 0.11
CA GLN A 119 -25.45 0.08 0.32
C GLN A 119 -26.37 -1.13 0.20
N HIS A 120 -26.18 -1.95 -0.82
CA HIS A 120 -26.99 -3.13 -1.05
C HIS A 120 -26.71 -4.28 -0.07
N ASP A 121 -25.47 -4.76 0.00
CA ASP A 121 -25.10 -6.01 0.68
C ASP A 121 -24.90 -5.82 2.19
N ASN A 122 -24.46 -4.63 2.63
CA ASN A 122 -24.04 -4.40 4.01
C ASN A 122 -25.02 -3.53 4.79
N LEU A 123 -25.63 -2.53 4.12
CA LEU A 123 -26.63 -1.65 4.74
C LEU A 123 -28.07 -2.09 4.44
N GLU A 124 -28.27 -3.11 3.60
CA GLU A 124 -29.58 -3.61 3.18
C GLU A 124 -30.49 -2.49 2.63
N ASP A 125 -29.89 -1.50 1.95
CA ASP A 125 -30.56 -0.35 1.34
C ASP A 125 -30.44 -0.42 -0.19
N PRO A 126 -31.30 -1.20 -0.86
CA PRO A 126 -31.30 -1.33 -2.31
C PRO A 126 -31.68 -0.01 -3.01
N ASP A 127 -32.46 0.86 -2.37
CA ASP A 127 -32.85 2.16 -2.94
C ASP A 127 -31.65 3.11 -3.03
N ALA A 128 -30.80 3.15 -2.00
CA ALA A 128 -29.55 3.90 -2.04
C ALA A 128 -28.59 3.35 -3.12
N ALA A 129 -28.47 2.03 -3.25
CA ALA A 129 -27.66 1.40 -4.30
C ALA A 129 -28.16 1.76 -5.70
N ILE A 130 -29.48 1.72 -5.93
CA ILE A 130 -30.11 2.16 -7.20
C ILE A 130 -29.75 3.61 -7.51
N LEU A 131 -29.85 4.51 -6.52
CA LEU A 131 -29.52 5.93 -6.70
C LEU A 131 -28.06 6.12 -7.07
N THR A 132 -27.14 5.42 -6.40
CA THR A 132 -25.71 5.49 -6.71
C THR A 132 -25.39 4.97 -8.12
N LEU A 133 -25.97 3.84 -8.55
CA LEU A 133 -25.76 3.28 -9.89
C LEU A 133 -26.33 4.18 -10.99
N ARG A 134 -27.50 4.79 -10.77
CA ARG A 134 -28.07 5.77 -11.70
C ARG A 134 -27.21 7.03 -11.79
N ALA A 135 -26.78 7.56 -10.65
CA ALA A 135 -25.87 8.70 -10.60
C ALA A 135 -24.56 8.41 -11.34
N ALA A 136 -24.00 7.20 -11.22
CA ALA A 136 -22.83 6.79 -12.00
C ALA A 136 -23.12 6.89 -13.50
N LEU A 137 -24.19 6.24 -13.98
CA LEU A 137 -24.59 6.25 -15.41
C LEU A 137 -24.90 7.64 -15.96
N GLU A 138 -25.41 8.55 -15.12
CA GLU A 138 -25.75 9.93 -15.50
C GLU A 138 -24.56 10.91 -15.41
N SER A 139 -23.52 10.55 -14.66
CA SER A 139 -22.40 11.47 -14.39
C SER A 139 -21.56 11.79 -15.63
N HIS A 140 -21.31 10.79 -16.49
CA HIS A 140 -20.55 10.92 -17.73
C HIS A 140 -20.72 9.69 -18.61
N GLU A 141 -20.19 9.77 -19.84
CA GLU A 141 -20.13 8.62 -20.74
C GLU A 141 -19.04 7.65 -20.28
N TRP A 142 -19.47 6.43 -19.92
CA TRP A 142 -18.59 5.36 -19.49
C TRP A 142 -18.16 4.48 -20.66
N PRO A 143 -16.98 3.83 -20.58
CA PRO A 143 -16.65 2.70 -21.43
C PRO A 143 -17.75 1.64 -21.38
N VAL A 144 -18.04 1.00 -22.51
CA VAL A 144 -19.13 0.01 -22.66
C VAL A 144 -19.13 -1.05 -21.55
N ASN A 145 -17.95 -1.53 -21.13
CA ASN A 145 -17.86 -2.53 -20.07
C ASN A 145 -18.36 -2.03 -18.71
N ASP A 146 -18.10 -0.76 -18.39
CA ASP A 146 -18.42 -0.19 -17.09
C ASP A 146 -19.89 0.26 -17.07
N ALA A 147 -20.36 0.87 -18.15
CA ALA A 147 -21.79 1.17 -18.33
C ALA A 147 -22.65 -0.11 -18.23
N ALA A 148 -22.27 -1.17 -18.96
CA ALA A 148 -22.98 -2.44 -18.91
C ALA A 148 -22.94 -3.08 -17.51
N TYR A 149 -21.83 -2.92 -16.78
CA TYR A 149 -21.75 -3.40 -15.39
C TYR A 149 -22.78 -2.71 -14.50
N PHE A 150 -22.86 -1.37 -14.54
CA PHE A 150 -23.84 -0.62 -13.75
C PHE A 150 -25.28 -0.98 -14.15
N MET A 151 -25.57 -1.09 -15.45
CA MET A 151 -26.89 -1.48 -15.95
C MET A 151 -27.28 -2.90 -15.51
N SER A 152 -26.35 -3.86 -15.58
CA SER A 152 -26.61 -5.24 -15.11
C SER A 152 -26.94 -5.24 -13.63
N ARG A 153 -26.14 -4.54 -12.81
CA ARG A 153 -26.38 -4.49 -11.36
C ARG A 153 -27.70 -3.80 -11.04
N LEU A 154 -28.02 -2.71 -11.74
CA LEU A 154 -29.28 -2.01 -11.58
C LEU A 154 -30.47 -2.91 -11.93
N SER A 155 -30.39 -3.66 -13.03
CA SER A 155 -31.43 -4.64 -13.40
C SER A 155 -31.60 -5.73 -12.35
N GLU A 156 -30.51 -6.26 -11.79
CA GLU A 156 -30.56 -7.28 -10.74
C GLU A 156 -31.31 -6.76 -9.53
N ILE A 157 -30.95 -5.58 -9.02
CA ILE A 157 -31.59 -5.01 -7.81
C ILE A 157 -33.10 -4.77 -8.03
N TYR A 158 -33.49 -4.30 -9.23
CA TYR A 158 -34.92 -4.14 -9.53
C TYR A 158 -35.68 -5.47 -9.53
N ILE A 159 -35.09 -6.53 -10.07
CA ILE A 159 -35.73 -7.84 -10.17
C ILE A 159 -35.78 -8.53 -8.80
N GLU A 160 -34.67 -8.52 -8.07
CA GLU A 160 -34.46 -9.34 -6.87
C GLU A 160 -34.97 -8.64 -5.60
N ASP A 161 -34.68 -7.36 -5.42
CA ASP A 161 -34.97 -6.64 -4.17
C ASP A 161 -36.23 -5.78 -4.25
N LYS A 162 -36.49 -5.17 -5.41
CA LYS A 162 -37.69 -4.33 -5.61
C LYS A 162 -38.89 -5.12 -6.10
N GLU A 163 -38.69 -6.37 -6.52
CA GLU A 163 -39.68 -7.22 -7.20
C GLU A 163 -40.30 -6.54 -8.44
N ASP A 164 -39.64 -5.50 -8.98
CA ASP A 164 -40.05 -4.74 -10.16
C ASP A 164 -39.36 -5.32 -11.40
N THR A 165 -39.86 -6.50 -11.77
CA THR A 165 -39.39 -7.23 -12.95
C THR A 165 -39.52 -6.42 -14.23
N ALA A 166 -40.51 -5.53 -14.33
CA ALA A 166 -40.73 -4.70 -15.51
C ALA A 166 -39.58 -3.69 -15.71
N SER A 167 -39.18 -3.01 -14.63
CA SER A 167 -38.01 -2.11 -14.66
C SER A 167 -36.72 -2.85 -15.00
N GLY A 168 -36.50 -4.03 -14.41
CA GLY A 168 -35.34 -4.87 -14.73
C GLY A 168 -35.29 -5.28 -16.20
N ILE A 169 -36.40 -5.81 -16.74
CA ILE A 169 -36.51 -6.15 -18.17
C ILE A 169 -36.21 -4.94 -19.06
N SER A 170 -36.76 -3.77 -18.73
CA SER A 170 -36.53 -2.55 -19.49
C SER A 170 -35.04 -2.17 -19.53
N ILE A 171 -34.31 -2.35 -18.44
CA ILE A 171 -32.86 -2.07 -18.38
C ILE A 171 -32.08 -3.06 -19.24
N LEU A 172 -32.42 -4.36 -19.19
CA LEU A 172 -31.78 -5.38 -20.02
C LEU A 172 -32.03 -5.12 -21.52
N GLN A 173 -33.24 -4.71 -21.90
CA GLN A 173 -33.57 -4.32 -23.27
C GLN A 173 -32.74 -3.12 -23.72
N GLN A 174 -32.65 -2.08 -22.89
CA GLN A 174 -31.78 -0.92 -23.16
C GLN A 174 -30.31 -1.34 -23.31
N MET A 175 -29.83 -2.28 -22.50
CA MET A 175 -28.44 -2.78 -22.60
C MET A 175 -28.18 -3.47 -23.95
N ILE A 176 -29.18 -4.16 -24.51
CA ILE A 176 -29.10 -4.78 -25.84
C ILE A 176 -29.06 -3.71 -26.94
N GLU A 177 -29.89 -2.68 -26.83
CA GLU A 177 -29.97 -1.58 -27.80
C GLU A 177 -28.72 -0.70 -27.81
N LEU A 178 -28.19 -0.38 -26.62
CA LEU A 178 -27.02 0.50 -26.48
C LEU A 178 -25.71 -0.20 -26.83
N PHE A 179 -25.60 -1.51 -26.59
CA PHE A 179 -24.36 -2.27 -26.78
C PHE A 179 -24.55 -3.46 -27.73
N PRO A 180 -25.01 -3.24 -28.98
CA PRO A 180 -25.25 -4.33 -29.93
C PRO A 180 -23.96 -5.08 -30.24
N GLU A 181 -24.07 -6.39 -30.55
CA GLU A 181 -22.94 -7.25 -30.89
C GLU A 181 -21.83 -7.33 -29.82
N THR A 182 -22.19 -7.20 -28.53
CA THR A 182 -21.27 -7.35 -27.41
C THR A 182 -21.61 -8.58 -26.57
N ARG A 183 -20.65 -9.04 -25.76
CA ARG A 183 -20.93 -10.08 -24.75
C ARG A 183 -22.03 -9.67 -23.77
N HIS A 184 -22.17 -8.37 -23.49
CA HIS A 184 -23.15 -7.84 -22.54
C HIS A 184 -24.56 -7.91 -23.10
N SER A 185 -24.76 -7.55 -24.37
CA SER A 185 -26.06 -7.72 -25.04
C SER A 185 -26.42 -9.18 -25.23
N ALA A 186 -25.45 -10.06 -25.49
CA ALA A 186 -25.69 -11.51 -25.49
C ALA A 186 -26.14 -12.03 -24.11
N ASN A 187 -25.51 -11.57 -23.03
CA ASN A 187 -25.88 -11.94 -21.65
C ASN A 187 -27.28 -11.40 -21.27
N ALA A 188 -27.60 -10.15 -21.60
CA ALA A 188 -28.94 -9.60 -21.42
C ALA A 188 -30.00 -10.40 -22.20
N THR A 189 -29.71 -10.71 -23.46
CA THR A 189 -30.60 -11.52 -24.31
C THR A 189 -30.86 -12.88 -23.68
N HIS A 190 -29.81 -13.53 -23.15
CA HIS A 190 -29.95 -14.80 -22.45
C HIS A 190 -30.84 -14.67 -21.21
N LYS A 191 -30.57 -13.68 -20.34
CA LYS A 191 -31.37 -13.43 -19.13
C LYS A 191 -32.83 -13.15 -19.44
N LEU A 192 -33.12 -12.33 -20.46
CA LEU A 192 -34.50 -12.05 -20.90
C LEU A 192 -35.23 -13.32 -21.35
N ARG A 193 -34.55 -14.23 -22.07
CA ARG A 193 -35.13 -15.52 -22.47
C ARG A 193 -35.41 -16.43 -21.27
N GLU A 194 -34.49 -16.49 -20.30
CA GLU A 194 -34.71 -17.24 -19.06
C GLU A 194 -35.94 -16.74 -18.29
N MET A 195 -36.20 -15.44 -18.38
CA MET A 195 -37.37 -14.80 -17.77
C MET A 195 -38.65 -14.89 -18.62
N GLY A 196 -38.58 -15.44 -19.84
CA GLY A 196 -39.73 -15.49 -20.77
C GLY A 196 -40.16 -14.12 -21.32
N ALA A 197 -39.26 -13.14 -21.30
CA ALA A 197 -39.50 -11.76 -21.72
C ALA A 197 -39.04 -11.46 -23.16
N MET A 198 -38.64 -12.49 -23.91
CA MET A 198 -38.17 -12.40 -25.31
C MET A 198 -38.53 -13.67 -26.10
#